data_AF-A0A9Q3PV29-F1
#
_entry.id   AF-A0A9Q3PV29-F1
#
_cell.length_a   1.000
_cell.length_b   1.000
_cell.length_c   1.000
_cell.angle_alpha   90.00
_cell.angle_beta   90.00
_cell.angle_gamma   90.00
#
_symmetry.space_group_name_H-M   'P 1'
#
loop_
_entity.id
_entity.type
_entity.pdbx_description
1 polymer ?
#
loop_
_entity_poly.entity_id
_entity_poly.type
_entity_poly.pdbx_seq_one_letter_code
_entity_poly.pdbx_strand_id
1 'polypeptide(L)'
;MIRRFCAYGLELKDSDGFTHDWCTLIPALELAYKKSIHSSTGKTPEMLENGWNPRLSYDNLKKDLVDIHPTARSFKLMLDKARNHANRCMQDCFKYEKERWDKINKPPDFKIGDLVLVSTLNFNNIKGPKKLKDSFTGPFMIKALHEPNAVQ
;
A
#
# COMPACT_ATOMS: atom_id res chain seq x y z
N MET A 1 7.28 10.69 8.00
CA MET A 1 6.19 11.04 7.05
C MET A 1 4.96 10.15 7.21
N ILE A 2 5.11 8.88 7.62
CA ILE A 2 4.04 7.88 7.79
C ILE A 2 2.93 8.33 8.76
N ARG A 3 3.27 9.06 9.85
CA ARG A 3 2.30 9.45 10.89
C ARG A 3 1.17 10.39 10.46
N ARG A 4 1.23 11.02 9.28
CA ARG A 4 0.27 12.06 8.86
C ARG A 4 -1.08 11.52 8.39
N PHE A 5 -1.09 10.29 7.88
CA PHE A 5 -2.30 9.65 7.33
C PHE A 5 -2.61 8.33 8.03
N CYS A 6 -1.93 8.03 9.13
CA CYS A 6 -2.32 6.89 9.94
C CYS A 6 -3.67 7.20 10.61
N ALA A 7 -4.57 6.22 10.62
CA ALA A 7 -5.83 6.28 11.36
C ALA A 7 -5.62 6.15 12.89
N TYR A 8 -4.52 6.68 13.44
CA TYR A 8 -4.34 6.80 14.89
C TYR A 8 -5.20 7.95 15.43
N GLY A 9 -5.81 7.76 16.60
CA GLY A 9 -6.57 8.82 17.29
C GLY A 9 -8.08 8.62 17.37
N LEU A 10 -8.62 7.53 16.80
CA LEU A 10 -9.91 7.03 17.27
C LEU A 10 -9.68 6.37 18.63
N GLU A 11 -9.92 7.10 19.72
CA GLU A 11 -10.01 6.50 21.05
C GLU A 11 -11.25 5.61 21.11
N LEU A 12 -11.15 4.41 20.55
CA LEU A 12 -12.07 3.31 20.81
C LEU A 12 -11.53 2.57 22.03
N LYS A 13 -11.60 3.24 23.18
CA LYS A 13 -11.33 2.59 24.47
C LYS A 13 -12.57 1.78 24.84
N ASP A 14 -12.54 0.48 24.59
CA ASP A 14 -13.12 -0.42 25.59
C ASP A 14 -12.25 -0.30 26.85
N SER A 15 -12.83 -0.54 28.03
CA SER A 15 -12.26 -0.23 29.36
C SER A 15 -10.82 -0.70 29.62
N ASP A 16 -10.32 -1.63 28.80
CA ASP A 16 -9.13 -2.44 29.08
C ASP A 16 -7.87 -2.00 28.32
N GLY A 17 -7.87 -0.84 27.65
CA GLY A 17 -6.63 -0.14 27.28
C GLY A 17 -5.62 -0.95 26.44
N PHE A 18 -6.08 -1.67 25.41
CA PHE A 18 -5.17 -2.41 24.53
C PHE A 18 -4.33 -1.45 23.66
N THR A 19 -3.06 -1.28 24.01
CA THR A 19 -2.00 -0.93 23.06
C THR A 19 -1.87 -2.07 22.05
N HIS A 20 -2.27 -1.82 20.81
CA HIS A 20 -2.26 -2.83 19.76
C HIS A 20 -0.82 -3.09 19.32
N ASP A 21 -0.24 -4.22 19.75
CA ASP A 21 0.99 -4.74 19.17
C ASP A 21 0.71 -5.16 17.72
N TRP A 22 1.50 -4.65 16.78
CA TRP A 22 1.28 -4.90 15.35
C TRP A 22 1.34 -6.39 15.01
N CYS A 23 2.13 -7.18 15.75
CA CYS A 23 2.21 -8.63 15.59
C CYS A 23 0.85 -9.29 15.84
N THR A 24 0.09 -8.82 16.84
CA THR A 24 -1.24 -9.36 17.16
C THR A 24 -2.28 -9.06 16.07
N LEU A 25 -2.04 -8.02 15.27
CA LEU A 25 -2.93 -7.60 14.19
C LEU A 25 -2.63 -8.29 12.86
N ILE A 26 -1.52 -9.02 12.71
CA ILE A 26 -1.12 -9.67 11.45
C ILE A 26 -2.26 -10.55 10.88
N PRO A 27 -2.91 -11.45 11.64
CA PRO A 27 -3.97 -12.29 11.08
C PRO A 27 -5.17 -11.48 10.58
N ALA A 28 -5.52 -10.40 11.29
CA ALA A 28 -6.60 -9.51 10.89
C ALA A 28 -6.26 -8.73 9.62
N LEU A 29 -5.01 -8.29 9.47
CA LEU A 29 -4.51 -7.61 8.27
C LEU A 29 -4.46 -8.54 7.06
N GLU A 30 -4.02 -9.78 7.24
CA GLU A 30 -4.02 -10.79 6.19
C GLU A 30 -5.43 -11.04 5.65
N LEU A 31 -6.39 -11.22 6.55
CA LEU A 31 -7.80 -11.40 6.19
C LEU A 31 -8.37 -10.16 5.48
N ALA A 32 -8.04 -8.97 5.97
CA ALA A 32 -8.45 -7.72 5.34
C ALA A 32 -7.90 -7.58 3.91
N TYR A 33 -6.63 -7.94 3.70
CA TYR A 33 -6.01 -7.92 2.37
C TYR A 33 -6.66 -8.95 1.43
N LYS A 34 -6.83 -10.19 1.88
CA LYS A 34 -7.45 -11.29 1.10
C LYS A 34 -8.87 -10.98 0.64
N LYS A 35 -9.63 -10.20 1.42
CA LYS A 35 -11.00 -9.77 1.11
C LYS A 35 -11.11 -8.40 0.45
N SER A 36 -10.01 -7.67 0.28
CA SER A 36 -10.05 -6.36 -0.38
C SER A 36 -10.06 -6.51 -1.90
N ILE A 37 -10.91 -5.74 -2.58
CA ILE A 37 -10.99 -5.77 -4.04
C ILE A 37 -9.74 -5.09 -4.60
N HIS A 38 -8.99 -5.79 -5.45
CA HIS A 38 -7.81 -5.24 -6.08
C HIS A 38 -8.18 -4.42 -7.33
N SER A 39 -7.56 -3.25 -7.52
CA SER A 39 -7.89 -2.33 -8.62
C SER A 39 -7.62 -2.90 -10.01
N SER A 40 -6.56 -3.70 -10.16
CA SER A 40 -6.21 -4.32 -11.44
C SER A 40 -7.17 -5.42 -11.88
N THR A 41 -7.70 -6.19 -10.93
CA THR A 41 -8.43 -7.44 -11.22
C THR A 41 -9.93 -7.32 -10.96
N GLY A 42 -10.35 -6.28 -10.22
CA GLY A 42 -11.75 -6.06 -9.83
C GLY A 42 -12.34 -7.14 -8.94
N LYS A 43 -11.52 -8.07 -8.45
CA LYS A 43 -11.88 -9.20 -7.59
C LYS A 43 -10.97 -9.23 -6.35
N THR A 44 -11.43 -9.91 -5.31
CA THR A 44 -10.63 -10.16 -4.11
C THR A 44 -9.65 -11.30 -4.37
N PRO A 45 -8.43 -11.28 -3.80
CA PRO A 45 -7.46 -12.38 -3.93
C PRO A 45 -8.06 -13.74 -3.56
N GLU A 46 -8.83 -13.81 -2.48
CA GLU A 46 -9.41 -15.08 -2.00
C GLU A 46 -10.48 -15.63 -2.95
N MET A 47 -11.23 -14.76 -3.63
CA MET A 47 -12.16 -15.16 -4.68
C MET A 47 -11.43 -15.71 -5.91
N LEU A 48 -10.22 -15.25 -6.21
CA LEU A 48 -9.42 -15.73 -7.34
C LEU A 48 -8.73 -17.05 -7.01
N GLU A 49 -8.22 -17.20 -5.80
CA GLU A 49 -7.50 -18.40 -5.36
C GLU A 49 -8.45 -19.56 -5.01
N ASN A 50 -9.47 -19.28 -4.19
CA ASN A 50 -10.34 -20.30 -3.62
C ASN A 50 -11.74 -20.33 -4.22
N GLY A 51 -12.13 -19.29 -4.98
CA GLY A 51 -13.47 -19.20 -5.59
C GLY A 51 -14.58 -18.76 -4.64
N TRP A 52 -14.27 -18.42 -3.39
CA TRP A 52 -15.22 -17.92 -2.40
C TRP A 52 -14.55 -16.90 -1.47
N ASN A 53 -15.36 -16.11 -0.76
CA ASN A 53 -14.89 -15.18 0.27
C ASN A 53 -15.52 -15.57 1.63
N PRO A 54 -14.74 -15.59 2.73
CA PRO A 54 -15.26 -15.89 4.06
C PRO A 54 -16.19 -14.79 4.53
N ARG A 55 -17.28 -15.13 5.22
CA ARG A 55 -18.23 -14.14 5.76
C ARG A 55 -17.68 -13.57 7.06
N LEU A 56 -17.52 -12.24 7.14
CA LEU A 56 -17.12 -11.57 8.37
C LEU A 56 -18.35 -11.31 9.25
N SER A 57 -18.13 -11.15 10.57
CA SER A 57 -19.17 -10.73 11.53
C SER A 57 -19.87 -9.44 11.10
N TYR A 58 -19.13 -8.49 10.53
CA TYR A 58 -19.67 -7.26 9.96
C TYR A 58 -20.62 -7.51 8.77
N ASP A 59 -20.31 -8.46 7.90
CA ASP A 59 -21.12 -8.78 6.72
C ASP A 59 -22.49 -9.37 7.11
N ASN A 60 -22.56 -10.01 8.29
CA ASN A 60 -23.75 -10.69 8.79
C ASN A 60 -24.74 -9.76 9.52
N LEU A 61 -24.38 -8.50 9.78
CA LEU A 61 -25.28 -7.51 10.41
C LEU A 61 -26.32 -7.02 9.39
N LYS A 62 -27.37 -7.84 9.17
CA LYS A 62 -28.52 -7.51 8.33
C LYS A 62 -29.10 -6.15 8.72
N LYS A 63 -29.35 -5.29 7.73
CA LYS A 63 -29.96 -3.97 7.93
C LYS A 63 -31.44 -4.06 8.31
N ASP A 64 -32.10 -5.17 7.96
CA ASP A 64 -33.56 -5.33 7.98
C ASP A 64 -34.08 -6.18 9.15
N LEU A 65 -33.28 -6.39 10.20
CA LEU A 65 -33.76 -7.05 11.42
C LEU A 65 -34.59 -6.06 12.22
N VAL A 66 -35.88 -6.38 12.41
CA VAL A 66 -36.85 -5.58 13.15
C VAL A 66 -36.45 -5.42 14.62
N ASP A 67 -35.70 -6.37 15.18
CA ASP A 67 -35.22 -6.35 16.55
C ASP A 67 -33.71 -6.62 16.60
N ILE A 68 -32.92 -5.56 16.82
CA ILE A 68 -31.47 -5.62 16.97
C ILE A 68 -31.14 -5.16 18.37
N HIS A 69 -30.44 -6.01 19.14
CA HIS A 69 -29.97 -5.65 20.47
C HIS A 69 -29.18 -4.33 20.44
N PRO A 70 -29.42 -3.38 21.37
CA PRO A 70 -28.80 -2.04 21.34
C PRO A 70 -27.27 -2.09 21.26
N THR A 71 -26.63 -3.05 21.93
CA THR A 71 -25.16 -3.25 21.86
C THR A 71 -24.65 -3.62 20.47
N ALA A 72 -25.38 -4.46 19.73
CA ALA A 72 -24.98 -4.81 18.36
C ALA A 72 -25.11 -3.60 17.42
N ARG A 73 -26.12 -2.76 17.64
CA ARG A 73 -26.30 -1.49 16.90
C ARG A 73 -25.17 -0.51 17.19
N SER A 74 -24.80 -0.30 18.46
CA SER A 74 -23.71 0.61 18.83
C SER A 74 -22.36 0.13 18.31
N PHE A 75 -22.08 -1.18 18.39
CA PHE A 75 -20.88 -1.78 17.83
C PHE A 75 -20.78 -1.61 16.30
N LYS A 76 -21.88 -1.81 15.58
CA LYS A 76 -21.92 -1.55 14.13
C LYS A 76 -21.58 -0.11 13.79
N LEU A 77 -22.21 0.84 14.50
CA LEU A 77 -21.97 2.28 14.30
C LEU A 77 -20.50 2.63 14.56
N MET A 78 -19.89 2.02 15.58
CA MET A 78 -18.48 2.16 15.89
C MET A 78 -17.60 1.69 14.72
N LEU A 79 -17.83 0.46 14.22
CA LEU A 79 -17.11 -0.10 13.08
C LEU A 79 -17.26 0.73 11.81
N ASP A 80 -18.47 1.20 11.50
CA ASP A 80 -18.74 2.04 10.33
C ASP A 80 -17.97 3.36 10.41
N LYS A 81 -17.95 4.02 11.59
CA LYS A 81 -17.17 5.23 11.82
C LYS A 81 -15.68 4.98 11.64
N ALA A 82 -15.16 3.90 12.22
CA ALA A 82 -13.74 3.54 12.12
C ALA A 82 -13.33 3.26 10.67
N ARG A 83 -14.16 2.49 9.94
CA ARG A 83 -13.93 2.16 8.52
C ARG A 83 -13.95 3.41 7.65
N ASN A 84 -14.93 4.29 7.83
CA ASN A 84 -15.04 5.53 7.06
C ASN A 84 -13.85 6.45 7.31
N HIS A 85 -13.40 6.55 8.57
CA HIS A 85 -12.21 7.30 8.92
C HIS A 85 -10.96 6.71 8.25
N ALA A 86 -10.76 5.39 8.34
CA ALA A 86 -9.63 4.72 7.70
C ALA A 86 -9.62 4.92 6.17
N ASN A 87 -10.78 4.79 5.51
CA ASN A 87 -10.91 5.04 4.08
C ASN A 87 -10.55 6.48 3.70
N ARG A 88 -10.99 7.46 4.49
CA ARG A 88 -10.66 8.87 4.27
C ARG A 88 -9.15 9.10 4.41
N CYS A 89 -8.53 8.56 5.45
CA CYS A 89 -7.09 8.62 5.65
C CYS A 89 -6.31 8.01 4.47
N MET A 90 -6.75 6.87 3.94
CA MET A 90 -6.14 6.25 2.75
C MET A 90 -6.28 7.13 1.51
N GLN A 91 -7.46 7.70 1.26
CA GLN A 91 -7.71 8.59 0.13
C GLN A 91 -6.84 9.85 0.19
N ASP A 92 -6.75 10.47 1.37
CA ASP A 92 -5.91 11.65 1.60
C ASP A 92 -4.42 11.30 1.39
N CYS A 93 -3.98 10.11 1.84
CA CYS A 93 -2.63 9.61 1.61
C CYS A 93 -2.33 9.44 0.11
N PHE A 94 -3.18 8.73 -0.62
CA PHE A 94 -2.97 8.48 -2.05
C PHE A 94 -2.97 9.77 -2.86
N LYS A 95 -3.88 10.70 -2.52
CA LYS A 95 -3.90 12.03 -3.15
C LYS A 95 -2.60 12.78 -2.90
N TYR A 96 -2.14 12.81 -1.64
CA TYR A 96 -0.90 13.48 -1.28
C TYR A 96 0.33 12.87 -1.96
N GLU A 97 0.42 11.54 -1.99
CA GLU A 97 1.53 10.82 -2.63
C GLU A 97 1.56 11.09 -4.13
N LYS A 98 0.40 11.05 -4.79
CA LYS A 98 0.28 11.38 -6.21
C LYS A 98 0.72 12.82 -6.49
N GLU A 99 0.16 13.81 -5.78
CA GLU A 99 0.52 15.21 -5.97
C GLU A 99 2.02 15.47 -5.73
N ARG A 100 2.60 14.78 -4.75
CA ARG A 100 4.03 14.89 -4.46
C ARG A 100 4.87 14.22 -5.54
N TRP A 101 4.47 13.04 -6.00
CA TRP A 101 5.13 12.34 -7.08
C TRP A 101 5.10 13.17 -8.36
N ASP A 102 3.94 13.68 -8.76
CA ASP A 102 3.77 14.49 -9.97
C ASP A 102 4.61 15.79 -9.94
N LYS A 103 4.85 16.36 -8.74
CA LYS A 103 5.71 17.55 -8.57
C LYS A 103 7.21 17.25 -8.65
N ILE A 104 7.64 16.13 -8.07
CA ILE A 104 9.06 15.79 -7.94
C ILE A 104 9.57 15.02 -9.15
N ASN A 105 8.73 14.13 -9.69
CA ASN A 105 9.10 13.23 -10.77
C ASN A 105 9.22 14.00 -12.08
N LYS A 106 10.46 14.11 -12.57
CA LYS A 106 10.75 14.60 -13.92
C LYS A 106 11.17 13.40 -14.74
N PRO A 107 10.38 12.97 -15.73
CA PRO A 107 10.79 11.87 -16.58
C PRO A 107 12.08 12.27 -17.32
N PRO A 108 13.10 11.39 -17.35
CA PRO A 108 14.30 11.63 -18.14
C PRO A 108 13.98 11.62 -19.64
N ASP A 109 14.58 12.55 -20.39
CA ASP A 109 14.52 12.60 -21.86
C ASP A 109 15.79 11.94 -22.42
N PHE A 110 15.77 10.62 -22.53
CA PHE A 110 16.88 9.85 -23.11
C PHE A 110 16.73 9.75 -24.63
N LYS A 111 17.85 9.88 -25.36
CA LYS A 111 17.91 9.67 -26.81
C LYS A 111 18.87 8.54 -27.16
N ILE A 112 18.58 7.87 -28.27
CA ILE A 112 19.49 6.87 -28.82
C ILE A 112 20.80 7.56 -29.18
N GLY A 113 21.91 7.01 -28.72
CA GLY A 113 23.24 7.61 -28.87
C GLY A 113 23.73 8.41 -27.67
N ASP A 114 22.87 8.74 -26.70
CA ASP A 114 23.30 9.44 -25.49
C ASP A 114 24.25 8.57 -24.65
N LEU A 115 25.24 9.23 -24.03
CA LEU A 115 26.18 8.60 -23.13
C LEU A 115 25.68 8.72 -21.69
N VAL A 116 25.39 7.58 -21.07
CA VAL A 116 24.86 7.51 -19.71
C VAL A 116 25.78 6.73 -18.78
N LEU A 117 25.71 7.09 -17.50
CA LEU A 117 26.37 6.38 -16.42
C LEU A 117 25.37 5.45 -15.74
N VAL A 118 25.78 4.19 -15.52
CA VAL A 118 24.93 3.17 -14.90
C VAL A 118 25.33 2.99 -13.45
N SER A 119 24.36 2.97 -12.54
CA SER A 119 24.61 2.83 -11.11
C SER A 119 25.20 1.44 -10.77
N THR A 120 26.23 1.42 -9.92
CA THR A 120 26.90 0.19 -9.48
C THR A 120 26.25 -0.51 -8.29
N LEU A 121 25.07 -0.04 -7.86
CA LEU A 121 24.35 -0.59 -6.71
C LEU A 121 24.03 -2.08 -6.88
N ASN A 122 23.60 -2.48 -8.08
CA ASN A 122 23.17 -3.86 -8.37
C ASN A 122 24.23 -4.68 -9.12
N PHE A 123 25.43 -4.15 -9.33
CA PHE A 123 26.52 -4.90 -9.98
C PHE A 123 27.31 -5.72 -8.97
N ASN A 124 27.25 -7.04 -9.14
CA ASN A 124 28.01 -8.01 -8.35
C ASN A 124 29.40 -8.32 -8.94
N ASN A 125 29.63 -7.93 -10.21
CA ASN A 125 30.84 -8.28 -10.96
C ASN A 125 31.95 -7.23 -10.91
N ILE A 126 31.74 -6.12 -10.19
CA ILE A 126 32.74 -5.06 -10.03
C ILE A 126 33.63 -5.42 -8.84
N LYS A 127 34.92 -5.64 -9.12
CA LYS A 127 35.91 -5.99 -8.11
C LYS A 127 36.20 -4.79 -7.20
N GLY A 128 36.39 -5.08 -5.91
CA GLY A 128 36.79 -4.09 -4.90
C GLY A 128 35.83 -3.98 -3.73
N PRO A 129 36.24 -3.34 -2.62
CA PRO A 129 35.40 -3.18 -1.45
C PRO A 129 34.25 -2.20 -1.74
N LYS A 130 33.04 -2.51 -1.26
CA LYS A 130 31.80 -1.75 -1.50
C LYS A 130 31.90 -0.25 -1.19
N LYS A 131 32.79 0.15 -0.27
CA LYS A 131 33.01 1.55 0.14
C LYS A 131 33.95 2.33 -0.78
N LEU A 132 34.83 1.66 -1.51
CA LEU A 132 35.83 2.31 -2.40
C LEU A 132 35.49 2.15 -3.88
N LYS A 133 34.42 1.43 -4.21
CA LYS A 133 33.95 1.34 -5.60
C LYS A 133 33.21 2.63 -5.98
N ASP A 134 33.37 3.05 -7.23
CA ASP A 134 32.60 4.16 -7.78
C ASP A 134 31.10 3.84 -7.79
N SER A 135 30.28 4.82 -7.48
CA SER A 135 28.81 4.69 -7.46
C SER A 135 28.21 4.49 -8.85
N PHE A 136 28.96 4.83 -9.89
CA PHE A 136 28.54 4.75 -11.29
C PHE A 136 29.67 4.21 -12.17
N THR A 137 29.31 3.52 -13.25
CA THR A 137 30.23 2.99 -14.26
C THR A 137 29.77 3.38 -15.67
N GLY A 138 30.72 3.48 -16.60
CA GLY A 138 30.47 4.00 -17.95
C GLY A 138 31.42 5.16 -18.29
N PRO A 139 31.24 5.82 -19.44
CA PRO A 139 29.96 6.02 -20.14
C PRO A 139 29.56 4.88 -21.09
N PHE A 140 28.28 4.53 -21.10
CA PHE A 140 27.67 3.60 -22.07
C PHE A 140 26.72 4.34 -23.00
N MET A 141 26.69 3.93 -24.26
CA MET A 141 25.79 4.50 -25.26
C MET A 141 24.44 3.78 -25.24
N ILE A 142 23.36 4.54 -25.25
CA ILE A 142 22.00 4.01 -25.40
C ILE A 142 21.82 3.50 -26.84
N LYS A 143 21.47 2.22 -26.99
CA LYS A 143 21.19 1.56 -28.27
C LYS A 143 19.70 1.58 -28.62
N ALA A 144 18.84 1.37 -27.64
CA ALA A 144 17.38 1.34 -27.85
C ALA A 144 16.61 1.90 -26.65
N LEU A 145 15.44 2.46 -26.94
CA LEU A 145 14.48 2.95 -25.95
C LEU A 145 13.23 2.07 -26.02
N HIS A 146 12.92 1.37 -24.92
CA HIS A 146 11.71 0.55 -24.81
C HIS A 146 10.56 1.34 -24.19
N GLU A 147 10.86 2.14 -23.18
CA GLU A 147 9.96 3.08 -22.52
C GLU A 147 10.74 4.34 -22.11
N PRO A 148 10.09 5.47 -21.76
CA PRO A 148 10.79 6.68 -21.32
C PRO A 148 11.81 6.46 -20.18
N ASN A 149 11.57 5.44 -19.34
CA ASN A 149 12.43 5.08 -18.21
C ASN A 149 13.20 3.76 -18.42
N ALA A 150 13.06 3.10 -19.58
CA ALA A 150 13.67 1.80 -19.86
C ALA A 150 14.52 1.87 -21.14
N VAL A 151 15.84 1.81 -20.94
CA VAL A 151 16.85 1.96 -22.00
C VAL A 151 17.72 0.71 -22.08
N GLN A 152 18.21 0.40 -23.28
CA GLN A 152 19.08 -0.73 -23.58
C GLN A 152 20.35 -0.28 -24.30
#